data_AF-A0A2H0AT45-F1
#
_entry.id   AF-A0A2H0AT45-F1
#
_cell.length_a   1.000
_cell.length_b   1.000
_cell.length_c   1.000
_cell.angle_alpha   90.00
_cell.angle_beta   90.00
_cell.angle_gamma   90.00
#
_symmetry.space_group_name_H-M   'P 1'
#
loop_
_entity.id
_entity.type
_entity.pdbx_description
1 polymer ?
#
loop_
_entity_poly.entity_id
_entity_poly.type
_entity_poly.pdbx_seq_one_letter_code
_entity_poly.pdbx_strand_id
1 'polypeptide(L)'
;MNIQAYPLVTLALDRICEVYPFTMSFPLHSEPVKKSICKVGLINPPIVRKKAIEKEFETISGARRITALRALGYTEVACRLVPEDGISDLEVVLLNLFDNITTREFNPVEKGMALALLTSQMTREEVLVSYMPVLGLPKHEPSLDLHMMIAKELSGDI
;
A
#
# COMPACT_ATOMS: atom_id res chain seq x y z
N MET A 1 3.13 10.51 -13.90
CA MET A 1 3.12 9.08 -14.25
C MET A 1 1.70 8.61 -14.55
N ASN A 2 1.49 7.81 -15.61
CA ASN A 2 0.18 7.23 -15.93
C ASN A 2 0.16 5.72 -15.65
N ILE A 3 -0.26 5.32 -14.45
CA ILE A 3 -0.32 3.90 -14.05
C ILE A 3 -1.23 3.06 -14.96
N GLN A 4 -2.26 3.68 -15.55
CA GLN A 4 -3.19 2.96 -16.42
C GLN A 4 -2.57 2.57 -17.77
N ALA A 5 -1.42 3.15 -18.12
CA ALA A 5 -0.67 2.78 -19.33
C ALA A 5 0.13 1.47 -19.17
N TYR A 6 0.42 1.03 -17.94
CA TYR A 6 1.13 -0.22 -17.71
C TYR A 6 0.26 -1.44 -18.01
N PRO A 7 0.82 -2.56 -18.50
CA PRO A 7 0.05 -3.71 -18.92
C PRO A 7 -0.66 -4.39 -17.73
N LEU A 8 -1.82 -5.01 -18.02
CA LEU A 8 -2.42 -6.00 -17.14
C LEU A 8 -1.82 -7.37 -17.45
N VAL A 9 -1.33 -8.04 -16.42
CA VAL A 9 -0.74 -9.38 -16.52
C VAL A 9 -1.30 -10.26 -15.43
N THR A 10 -1.56 -11.53 -15.74
CA THR A 10 -1.95 -12.53 -14.75
C THR A 10 -0.70 -13.06 -14.06
N LEU A 11 -0.67 -12.98 -12.74
CA LEU A 11 0.45 -13.41 -11.91
C LEU A 11 -0.01 -14.44 -10.89
N ALA A 12 0.83 -15.44 -10.64
CA ALA A 12 0.63 -16.38 -9.56
C ALA A 12 0.77 -15.66 -8.20
N LEU A 13 -0.19 -15.88 -7.30
CA LEU A 13 -0.27 -15.18 -6.01
C LEU A 13 0.88 -15.54 -5.06
N ASP A 14 1.51 -16.71 -5.24
CA ASP A 14 2.69 -17.15 -4.49
C ASP A 14 3.97 -16.38 -4.86
N ARG A 15 4.04 -15.84 -6.09
CA ARG A 15 5.14 -15.00 -6.59
C ARG A 15 5.02 -13.53 -6.17
N ILE A 16 3.89 -13.12 -5.58
CA ILE A 16 3.68 -11.76 -5.10
C ILE A 16 3.99 -11.69 -3.59
N CYS A 17 4.78 -10.72 -3.15
CA CYS A 17 5.01 -10.50 -1.72
C CYS A 17 3.72 -10.05 -1.01
N GLU A 18 3.40 -10.71 0.11
CA GLU A 18 2.24 -10.40 0.95
C GLU A 18 2.47 -9.15 1.81
N VAL A 19 3.61 -9.13 2.49
CA VAL A 19 4.11 -7.99 3.25
C VAL A 19 5.31 -7.45 2.51
N TYR A 20 5.29 -6.15 2.21
CA TYR A 20 6.34 -5.48 1.47
C TYR A 20 6.70 -4.13 2.12
N PRO A 21 7.91 -3.60 1.84
CA PRO A 21 8.46 -2.44 2.55
C PRO A 21 7.57 -1.20 2.56
N PHE A 22 6.72 -1.00 1.55
CA PHE A 22 5.87 0.18 1.43
C PHE A 22 4.40 -0.06 1.81
N THR A 23 4.09 -1.15 2.53
CA THR A 23 2.71 -1.42 3.00
C THR A 23 2.28 -0.33 4.00
N MET A 24 1.06 0.19 3.86
CA MET A 24 0.46 1.17 4.78
C MET A 24 -1.02 0.87 5.10
N SER A 25 -1.40 -0.41 5.05
CA SER A 25 -2.76 -0.87 5.36
C SER A 25 -2.76 -1.76 6.59
N PHE A 26 -3.63 -1.46 7.54
CA PHE A 26 -3.74 -2.20 8.80
C PHE A 26 -5.19 -2.21 9.29
N PRO A 27 -5.76 -3.36 9.68
CA PRO A 27 -5.24 -4.70 9.41
C PRO A 27 -5.25 -5.01 7.90
N LEU A 28 -4.35 -5.89 7.46
CA LEU A 28 -4.35 -6.39 6.07
C LEU A 28 -5.60 -7.21 5.76
N HIS A 29 -6.05 -8.01 6.74
CA HIS A 29 -7.28 -8.76 6.61
C HIS A 29 -8.51 -7.84 6.61
N SER A 30 -9.43 -8.09 5.69
CA SER A 30 -10.61 -7.25 5.49
C SER A 30 -11.81 -8.06 5.01
N GLU A 31 -12.71 -8.36 5.93
CA GLU A 31 -13.99 -9.02 5.62
C GLU A 31 -14.82 -8.26 4.56
N PRO A 32 -14.93 -6.91 4.60
CA PRO A 32 -15.65 -6.18 3.55
C PRO A 32 -15.05 -6.38 2.14
N VAL A 33 -13.71 -6.39 2.03
CA VAL A 33 -13.02 -6.59 0.74
C VAL A 33 -13.24 -8.02 0.25
N LYS A 34 -13.09 -9.01 1.14
CA LYS A 34 -13.35 -10.43 0.82
C LYS A 34 -14.78 -10.65 0.34
N LYS A 35 -15.78 -10.14 1.07
CA LYS A 35 -17.20 -10.23 0.68
C LYS A 35 -17.49 -9.56 -0.66
N SER A 36 -16.88 -8.41 -0.93
CA SER A 36 -17.00 -7.72 -2.21
C SER A 36 -16.47 -8.60 -3.36
N ILE A 37 -15.25 -9.13 -3.23
CA ILE A 37 -14.65 -10.01 -4.23
C ILE A 37 -15.50 -11.26 -4.48
N CYS A 38 -16.05 -11.89 -3.43
CA CYS A 38 -16.97 -13.02 -3.60
C CYS A 38 -18.24 -12.66 -4.38
N LYS A 39 -18.74 -11.43 -4.22
CA LYS A 39 -20.06 -11.03 -4.76
C LYS A 39 -19.98 -10.55 -6.20
N VAL A 40 -18.95 -9.79 -6.54
CA VAL A 40 -18.83 -9.11 -7.85
C VAL A 40 -17.48 -9.32 -8.54
N GLY A 41 -16.60 -10.12 -7.95
CA GLY A 41 -15.24 -10.32 -8.44
C GLY A 41 -14.31 -9.15 -8.10
N LEU A 42 -13.09 -9.24 -8.63
CA LEU A 42 -12.07 -8.21 -8.47
C LEU A 42 -12.32 -7.06 -9.46
N ILE A 43 -12.85 -5.94 -8.97
CA ILE A 43 -13.15 -4.76 -9.80
C ILE A 43 -11.87 -4.02 -10.21
N ASN A 44 -11.02 -3.73 -9.22
CA ASN A 44 -9.79 -2.98 -9.42
C ASN A 44 -8.59 -3.93 -9.28
N PRO A 45 -7.77 -4.10 -10.32
CA PRO A 45 -6.53 -4.88 -10.26
C PRO A 45 -5.54 -4.28 -9.23
N PRO A 46 -4.84 -5.11 -8.43
CA PRO A 46 -3.68 -4.66 -7.67
C PRO A 46 -2.59 -4.13 -8.60
N ILE A 47 -1.76 -3.24 -8.06
CA ILE A 47 -0.61 -2.70 -8.77
C ILE A 47 0.63 -3.33 -8.16
N VAL A 48 1.51 -3.88 -8.98
CA VAL A 48 2.74 -4.55 -8.53
C VAL A 48 3.94 -4.04 -9.31
N ARG A 49 5.12 -4.07 -8.69
CA ARG A 49 6.41 -3.77 -9.29
C ARG A 49 7.19 -5.07 -9.46
N LYS A 50 7.83 -5.25 -10.62
CA LYS A 50 8.78 -6.34 -10.81
C LYS A 50 10.05 -6.08 -9.98
N LYS A 51 10.59 -7.09 -9.30
CA LYS A 51 11.89 -7.06 -8.61
C LYS A 51 12.78 -8.20 -9.14
N ALA A 52 14.09 -7.99 -9.10
CA ALA A 52 15.08 -8.95 -9.58
C ALA A 52 15.36 -10.18 -8.67
N ILE A 53 14.71 -10.33 -7.50
CA ILE A 53 15.03 -11.34 -6.46
C ILE A 53 13.77 -12.12 -6.03
N GLU A 54 13.90 -13.21 -5.25
CA GLU A 54 12.83 -14.14 -4.83
C GLU A 54 11.51 -13.46 -4.42
N LYS A 55 10.38 -14.04 -4.87
CA LYS A 55 9.06 -13.41 -5.03
C LYS A 55 9.15 -12.16 -5.92
N GLU A 56 9.15 -12.43 -7.22
CA GLU A 56 9.43 -11.50 -8.31
C GLU A 56 8.55 -10.24 -8.38
N PHE A 57 7.49 -10.16 -7.58
CA PHE A 57 6.55 -9.05 -7.61
C PHE A 57 6.30 -8.46 -6.23
N GLU A 58 6.64 -7.19 -6.08
CA GLU A 58 6.33 -6.36 -4.93
C GLU A 58 4.95 -5.73 -5.13
N THR A 59 4.05 -5.86 -4.15
CA THR A 59 2.79 -5.11 -4.19
C THR A 59 3.09 -3.62 -4.03
N ILE A 60 2.49 -2.75 -4.84
CA ILE A 60 2.54 -1.29 -4.63
C ILE A 60 1.24 -0.82 -3.98
N SER A 61 0.10 -1.27 -4.53
CA SER A 61 -1.23 -1.06 -3.96
C SER A 61 -2.10 -2.29 -4.15
N GLY A 62 -3.09 -2.44 -3.27
CA GLY A 62 -4.05 -3.53 -3.28
C GLY A 62 -3.70 -4.69 -2.36
N ALA A 63 -2.85 -4.47 -1.34
CA ALA A 63 -2.47 -5.50 -0.36
C ALA A 63 -3.69 -6.23 0.24
N ARG A 64 -4.72 -5.50 0.71
CA ARG A 64 -5.97 -6.08 1.24
C ARG A 64 -6.72 -6.95 0.22
N ARG A 65 -6.64 -6.61 -1.08
CA ARG A 65 -7.24 -7.41 -2.17
C ARG A 65 -6.46 -8.70 -2.40
N ILE A 66 -5.13 -8.62 -2.42
CA ILE A 66 -4.25 -9.77 -2.54
C ILE A 66 -4.44 -10.74 -1.36
N THR A 67 -4.42 -10.24 -0.12
CA THR A 67 -4.69 -11.04 1.08
C THR A 67 -6.07 -11.69 1.03
N ALA A 68 -7.10 -10.95 0.60
CA ALA A 68 -8.45 -11.51 0.44
C ALA A 68 -8.52 -12.61 -0.63
N LEU A 69 -7.86 -12.44 -1.77
CA LEU A 69 -7.81 -13.45 -2.84
C LEU A 69 -7.12 -14.73 -2.36
N ARG A 70 -6.00 -14.63 -1.64
CA ARG A 70 -5.34 -15.78 -1.01
C ARG A 70 -6.26 -16.47 -0.02
N ALA A 71 -6.93 -15.71 0.85
CA ALA A 71 -7.89 -16.23 1.83
C ALA A 71 -9.13 -16.89 1.18
N LEU A 72 -9.39 -16.61 -0.10
CA LEU A 72 -10.45 -17.22 -0.89
C LEU A 72 -9.97 -18.42 -1.73
N GLY A 73 -8.68 -18.77 -1.68
CA GLY A 73 -8.12 -19.91 -2.39
C GLY A 73 -7.80 -19.66 -3.87
N TYR A 74 -7.74 -18.39 -4.30
CA TYR A 74 -7.25 -18.06 -5.65
C TYR A 74 -5.75 -18.37 -5.75
N THR A 75 -5.33 -18.86 -6.91
CA THR A 75 -3.92 -19.16 -7.22
C THR A 75 -3.25 -18.07 -8.05
N GLU A 76 -4.04 -17.28 -8.78
CA GLU A 76 -3.56 -16.22 -9.66
C GLU A 76 -4.47 -15.00 -9.63
N VAL A 77 -3.93 -13.86 -10.06
CA VAL A 77 -4.64 -12.58 -10.11
C VAL A 77 -4.12 -11.71 -11.25
N ALA A 78 -5.02 -10.98 -11.91
CA ALA A 78 -4.64 -9.93 -12.85
C ALA A 78 -4.14 -8.69 -12.09
N CYS A 79 -2.91 -8.28 -12.37
CA CYS A 79 -2.25 -7.13 -11.78
C CYS A 79 -1.78 -6.14 -12.84
N ARG A 80 -1.78 -4.85 -12.51
CA ARG A 80 -1.05 -3.83 -13.28
C ARG A 80 0.43 -3.95 -12.96
N LEU A 81 1.25 -4.29 -13.96
CA LEU A 81 2.67 -4.53 -13.77
C LEU A 81 3.49 -3.30 -14.13
N VAL A 82 4.12 -2.72 -13.11
CA VAL A 82 5.13 -1.68 -13.26
C VAL A 82 6.51 -2.34 -13.44
N PRO A 83 7.28 -1.98 -14.49
CA PRO A 83 8.67 -2.39 -14.65
C PRO A 83 9.53 -1.96 -13.45
N GLU A 84 10.65 -2.64 -13.21
CA GLU A 84 11.53 -2.39 -12.08
C GLU A 84 12.08 -0.95 -12.06
N ASP A 85 12.48 -0.44 -13.22
CA ASP A 85 12.96 0.91 -13.48
C ASP A 85 11.84 1.91 -13.81
N GLY A 86 10.58 1.45 -13.77
CA GLY A 86 9.43 2.25 -14.16
C GLY A 86 9.08 3.36 -13.16
N ILE A 87 9.40 3.17 -11.88
CA ILE A 87 9.07 4.09 -10.77
C ILE A 87 10.10 4.04 -9.64
N SER A 88 10.35 5.20 -9.05
CA SER A 88 11.16 5.35 -7.83
C SER A 88 10.42 4.88 -6.57
N ASP A 89 11.16 4.61 -5.48
CA ASP A 89 10.56 4.23 -4.19
C ASP A 89 9.68 5.35 -3.60
N LEU A 90 10.05 6.62 -3.79
CA LEU A 90 9.19 7.74 -3.43
C LEU A 90 7.86 7.71 -4.22
N GLU A 91 7.91 7.46 -5.52
CA GLU A 91 6.69 7.34 -6.34
C GLU A 91 5.82 6.14 -5.93
N VAL A 92 6.42 5.03 -5.49
CA VAL A 92 5.69 3.90 -4.90
C VAL A 92 4.93 4.33 -3.64
N VAL A 93 5.59 5.02 -2.72
CA VAL A 93 4.98 5.50 -1.47
C VAL A 93 3.82 6.44 -1.78
N LEU A 94 4.04 7.41 -2.68
CA LEU A 94 3.00 8.38 -3.04
C LEU A 94 1.82 7.71 -3.75
N LEU A 95 2.09 6.77 -4.67
CA LEU A 95 1.02 6.03 -5.35
C LEU A 95 0.19 5.23 -4.34
N ASN A 96 0.83 4.53 -3.41
CA ASN A 96 0.13 3.76 -2.38
C ASN A 96 -0.72 4.66 -1.48
N LEU A 97 -0.16 5.79 -1.03
CA LEU A 97 -0.84 6.78 -0.20
C LEU A 97 -2.11 7.30 -0.89
N PHE A 98 -1.96 7.81 -2.12
CA PHE A 98 -3.08 8.46 -2.81
C PHE A 98 -4.13 7.47 -3.31
N ASP A 99 -3.77 6.24 -3.68
CA ASP A 99 -4.74 5.20 -4.05
C ASP A 99 -5.63 4.80 -2.87
N ASN A 100 -5.06 4.70 -1.67
CA ASN A 100 -5.83 4.34 -0.48
C ASN A 100 -6.60 5.54 0.09
N ILE A 101 -5.98 6.72 0.23
CA ILE A 101 -6.62 7.81 0.96
C ILE A 101 -7.80 8.44 0.22
N THR A 102 -7.83 8.30 -1.11
CA THR A 102 -8.94 8.78 -1.94
C THR A 102 -10.14 7.85 -1.93
N THR A 103 -9.96 6.60 -1.48
CA THR A 103 -11.01 5.57 -1.50
C THR A 103 -11.54 5.22 -0.11
N ARG A 104 -10.82 5.58 0.96
CA ARG A 104 -11.19 5.32 2.35
C ARG A 104 -10.44 6.23 3.33
N GLU A 105 -10.95 6.33 4.54
CA GLU A 105 -10.22 6.93 5.64
C GLU A 105 -9.12 6.01 6.16
N PHE A 106 -8.00 6.62 6.55
CA PHE A 106 -6.91 5.93 7.24
C PHE A 106 -7.18 5.93 8.73
N ASN A 107 -7.02 4.77 9.36
CA ASN A 107 -7.01 4.70 10.81
C ASN A 107 -5.67 5.21 11.38
N PRO A 108 -5.56 5.43 12.71
CA PRO A 108 -4.34 5.98 13.31
C PRO A 108 -3.07 5.19 13.03
N VAL A 109 -3.14 3.85 12.96
CA VAL A 109 -1.98 2.99 12.63
C VAL A 109 -1.55 3.23 11.19
N GLU A 110 -2.49 3.22 10.25
CA GLU A 110 -2.21 3.45 8.83
C GLU A 110 -1.65 4.85 8.57
N LYS A 111 -2.15 5.88 9.28
CA LYS A 111 -1.56 7.22 9.23
C LYS A 111 -0.11 7.19 9.69
N GLY A 112 0.18 6.52 10.81
CA GLY A 112 1.55 6.36 11.29
C GLY A 112 2.45 5.60 10.33
N MET A 113 1.96 4.53 9.70
CA MET A 113 2.70 3.77 8.69
C MET A 113 3.02 4.64 7.47
N ALA A 114 2.04 5.41 6.97
CA ALA A 114 2.26 6.35 5.88
C ALA A 114 3.32 7.40 6.23
N LEU A 115 3.28 7.97 7.45
CA LEU A 115 4.27 8.94 7.91
C LEU A 115 5.67 8.33 8.04
N ALA A 116 5.80 7.10 8.53
CA ALA A 116 7.07 6.39 8.58
C ALA A 116 7.67 6.18 7.18
N LEU A 117 6.85 5.79 6.21
CA LEU A 117 7.28 5.65 4.82
C LEU A 117 7.67 6.98 4.20
N LEU A 118 6.86 8.02 4.37
CA LEU A 118 7.15 9.36 3.85
C LEU A 118 8.48 9.90 4.43
N THR A 119 8.66 9.85 5.75
CA THR A 119 9.89 10.33 6.42
C THR A 119 11.14 9.52 6.07
N SER A 120 10.98 8.29 5.54
CA SER A 120 12.11 7.52 5.00
C SER A 120 12.55 7.98 3.60
N GLN A 121 11.67 8.68 2.87
CA GLN A 121 11.88 9.09 1.47
C GLN A 121 12.09 10.60 1.30
N MET A 122 11.72 11.41 2.30
CA MET A 122 11.80 12.87 2.24
C MET A 122 12.02 13.48 3.64
N THR A 123 12.26 14.78 3.71
CA THR A 123 12.52 15.45 4.99
C THR A 123 11.27 15.53 5.86
N ARG A 124 11.47 15.55 7.19
CA ARG A 124 10.35 15.73 8.14
C ARG A 124 9.58 17.04 7.88
N GLU A 125 10.29 18.11 7.51
CA GLU A 125 9.68 19.39 7.19
C GLU A 125 8.72 19.28 6.00
N GLU A 126 9.11 18.58 4.92
CA GLU A 126 8.23 18.32 3.78
C GLU A 126 7.01 17.49 4.18
N VAL A 127 7.19 16.46 5.03
CA VAL A 127 6.08 15.66 5.56
C VAL A 127 5.10 16.52 6.36
N LEU A 128 5.61 17.36 7.26
CA LEU A 128 4.80 18.24 8.10
C LEU A 128 3.97 19.23 7.28
N VAL A 129 4.60 19.86 6.28
CA VAL A 129 3.95 20.92 5.49
C VAL A 129 2.96 20.33 4.48
N SER A 130 3.36 19.27 3.78
CA SER A 130 2.66 18.77 2.59
C SER A 130 1.75 17.57 2.86
N TYR A 131 2.11 16.67 3.79
CA TYR A 131 1.44 15.38 3.93
C TYR A 131 0.66 15.18 5.24
N MET A 132 1.02 15.85 6.33
CA MET A 132 0.17 15.87 7.53
C MET A 132 -1.27 16.34 7.23
N PRO A 133 -1.51 17.39 6.42
CA PRO A 133 -2.87 17.82 6.08
C PRO A 133 -3.61 16.81 5.21
N VAL A 134 -2.89 16.15 4.29
CA VAL A 134 -3.45 15.08 3.46
C VAL A 134 -4.00 13.97 4.34
N LEU A 135 -3.29 13.63 5.42
CA LEU A 135 -3.72 12.66 6.44
C LEU A 135 -4.72 13.22 7.46
N GLY A 136 -5.13 14.49 7.33
CA GLY A 136 -6.03 15.17 8.27
C GLY A 136 -5.42 15.37 9.67
N LEU A 137 -4.10 15.62 9.74
CA LEU A 137 -3.35 15.77 10.98
C LEU A 137 -2.77 17.19 11.15
N PRO A 138 -2.59 17.68 12.40
CA PRO A 138 -1.92 18.94 12.68
C PRO A 138 -0.47 18.97 12.20
N LYS A 139 -0.02 20.10 11.65
CA LYS A 139 1.34 20.28 11.09
C LYS A 139 2.40 20.57 12.16
N HIS A 140 2.58 19.71 13.15
CA HIS A 140 3.64 19.89 14.15
C HIS A 140 4.30 18.58 14.59
N GLU A 141 5.57 18.69 14.98
CA GLU A 141 6.44 17.55 15.31
C GLU A 141 5.83 16.57 16.33
N PRO A 142 5.21 17.00 17.45
CA PRO A 142 4.61 16.04 18.39
C PRO A 142 3.50 15.17 17.79
N SER A 143 2.75 15.68 16.81
CA SER A 143 1.69 14.89 16.17
C SER A 143 2.29 13.87 15.21
N LEU A 144 3.37 14.23 14.52
CA LEU A 144 4.12 13.32 13.66
C LEU A 144 4.70 12.17 14.50
N ASP A 145 5.39 12.50 15.60
CA ASP A 145 6.00 11.52 16.50
C ASP A 145 4.98 10.58 17.13
N LEU A 146 3.85 11.11 17.60
CA LEU A 146 2.77 10.31 18.19
C LEU A 146 2.24 9.26 17.21
N HIS A 147 1.95 9.64 15.96
CA HIS A 147 1.42 8.70 14.98
C HIS A 147 2.46 7.68 14.53
N MET A 148 3.72 8.10 14.34
CA MET A 148 4.81 7.18 14.03
C MET A 148 5.04 6.16 15.17
N MET A 149 4.89 6.59 16.42
CA MET A 149 4.94 5.69 17.60
C MET A 149 3.78 4.69 17.59
N ILE A 150 2.55 5.14 17.35
CA ILE A 150 1.37 4.25 17.25
C ILE A 150 1.60 3.16 16.20
N ALA A 151 2.13 3.51 15.03
CA ALA A 151 2.45 2.52 14.00
C ALA A 151 3.53 1.55 14.48
N LYS A 152 4.64 2.04 15.03
CA LYS A 152 5.73 1.19 15.51
C LYS A 152 5.27 0.13 16.52
N GLU A 153 4.37 0.51 17.43
CA GLU A 153 3.87 -0.40 18.48
C GLU A 153 2.82 -1.39 17.97
N LEU A 154 2.01 -1.02 16.97
CA LEU A 154 0.84 -1.81 16.54
C LEU A 154 1.00 -2.49 15.17
N SER A 155 1.93 -2.04 14.33
CA SER A 155 2.19 -2.61 13.01
C SER A 155 3.24 -3.73 13.04
N GLY A 156 3.82 -4.04 14.21
CA GLY A 156 4.74 -5.17 14.39
C GLY A 156 4.10 -6.55 14.18
N ASP A 157 2.76 -6.60 14.15
CA ASP A 157 1.95 -7.79 13.90
C ASP A 157 1.57 -7.99 12.41
N ILE A 158 2.17 -7.21 11.49
CA ILE A 158 1.97 -7.35 10.03
C ILE A 158 2.95 -8.36 9.45
#